data_AF-A0A9D4D4F4-F1
#
_entry.id   AF-A0A9D4D4F4-F1
#
_cell.length_a   1.000
_cell.length_b   1.000
_cell.length_c   1.000
_cell.angle_alpha   90.00
_cell.angle_beta   90.00
_cell.angle_gamma   90.00
#
_symmetry.space_group_name_H-M   'P 1'
#
loop_
_entity.id
_entity.type
_entity.pdbx_description
1 polymer ?
#
loop_
_entity_poly.entity_id
_entity_poly.type
_entity_poly.pdbx_seq_one_letter_code
_entity_poly.pdbx_strand_id
1 'polypeptide(L)'
;MFCGELTDTLSCPLNLQLNIIGANYGRTRADYCQGPILTTDCVLDSSLSTVQAACQGKNSCVITSNVKFFRKDSCFGTYTSK
;
A
#
# COMPACT_ATOMS: atom_id res chain seq x y z
N MET A 1 7.66 0.10 3.50
CA MET A 1 6.52 0.97 3.89
C MET A 1 6.81 2.33 3.28
N PHE A 2 5.90 2.83 2.45
CA PHE A 2 6.12 3.95 1.53
C PHE A 2 5.29 5.16 1.99
N CYS A 3 5.88 6.36 2.00
CA CYS A 3 5.24 7.60 2.46
C CYS A 3 4.81 8.46 1.25
N GLY A 4 3.50 8.64 1.02
CA GLY A 4 2.94 9.51 -0.03
C GLY A 4 2.45 8.79 -1.28
N GLU A 5 2.21 9.52 -2.38
CA GLU A 5 1.91 8.92 -3.69
C GLU A 5 3.20 8.36 -4.29
N LEU A 6 3.47 7.09 -3.98
CA LEU A 6 4.63 6.36 -4.48
C LEU A 6 4.16 5.28 -5.43
N THR A 7 4.80 5.22 -6.59
CA THR A 7 4.67 4.09 -7.50
C THR A 7 5.89 3.22 -7.32
N ASP A 8 5.69 1.97 -6.96
CA ASP A 8 6.74 0.98 -6.80
C ASP A 8 6.49 -0.24 -7.69
N THR A 9 7.54 -0.93 -8.07
CA THR A 9 7.47 -2.12 -8.93
C THR A 9 7.95 -3.33 -8.14
N LEU A 10 7.01 -4.22 -7.84
CA LEU A 10 7.33 -5.54 -7.32
C LEU A 10 7.71 -6.44 -8.48
N SER A 11 8.88 -7.07 -8.43
CA SER A 11 9.28 -8.05 -9.43
C SER A 11 9.99 -9.25 -8.80
N CYS A 12 9.85 -10.39 -9.45
CA CYS A 12 10.53 -11.63 -9.10
C CYS A 12 11.54 -12.02 -10.19
N PRO A 13 12.58 -12.80 -9.83
CA PRO A 13 13.47 -13.42 -10.80
C PRO A 13 12.71 -14.27 -11.84
N LEU A 14 13.37 -14.56 -12.97
CA LEU A 14 12.82 -15.38 -14.04
C LEU A 14 12.25 -16.70 -13.52
N ASN A 15 11.07 -17.08 -14.02
CA ASN A 15 10.28 -18.26 -13.63
C ASN A 15 9.72 -18.27 -12.20
N LEU A 16 9.79 -17.14 -11.49
CA LEU A 16 9.12 -16.95 -10.21
C LEU A 16 7.93 -16.00 -10.32
N GLN A 17 6.98 -16.14 -9.40
CA GLN A 17 5.75 -15.35 -9.35
C GLN A 17 5.60 -14.69 -7.98
N LEU A 18 4.98 -13.52 -7.97
CA LEU A 18 4.64 -12.79 -6.76
C LEU A 18 3.58 -13.54 -5.96
N ASN A 19 3.91 -13.84 -4.71
CA ASN A 19 2.98 -14.34 -3.71
C ASN A 19 2.77 -13.26 -2.65
N ILE A 20 1.63 -12.56 -2.72
CA ILE A 20 1.28 -11.47 -1.83
C ILE A 20 0.68 -12.06 -0.55
N ILE A 21 1.51 -12.13 0.49
CA ILE A 21 1.15 -12.66 1.81
C ILE A 21 0.57 -11.59 2.76
N GLY A 22 0.76 -10.32 2.42
CA GLY A 22 0.36 -9.19 3.25
C GLY A 22 0.48 -7.89 2.47
N ALA A 23 -0.49 -7.00 2.65
CA ALA A 23 -0.39 -5.61 2.18
C ALA A 23 -1.13 -4.73 3.16
N ASN A 24 -0.57 -3.55 3.40
CA ASN A 24 -1.13 -2.60 4.34
C ASN A 24 -1.00 -1.20 3.73
N TYR A 25 -2.12 -0.50 3.61
CA TYR A 25 -2.20 0.87 3.12
C TYR A 25 -2.85 1.73 4.20
N GLY A 26 -2.08 2.70 4.71
CA GLY A 26 -2.44 3.53 5.85
C GLY A 26 -1.23 3.85 6.75
N ARG A 27 -1.47 4.16 8.02
CA ARG A 27 -0.44 4.49 9.02
C ARG A 27 -0.68 3.63 10.27
N THR A 28 0.23 2.70 10.53
CA THR A 28 0.23 1.79 11.69
C THR A 28 1.17 2.21 12.82
N ARG A 29 2.01 3.21 12.57
CA ARG A 29 3.09 3.61 13.46
C ARG A 29 3.45 5.09 13.30
N ALA A 30 3.74 5.75 14.42
CA ALA A 30 4.08 7.17 14.51
C ALA A 30 5.53 7.47 14.10
N ASP A 31 6.44 6.52 14.32
CA ASP A 31 7.88 6.65 14.07
C ASP A 31 8.26 6.52 12.58
N TYR A 32 7.33 6.05 11.75
CA TYR A 32 7.51 5.94 10.30
C TYR A 32 6.80 7.08 9.56
N CYS A 33 7.46 7.70 8.57
CA CYS A 33 7.01 8.87 7.80
C CYS A 33 6.83 10.15 8.66
N GLN A 34 7.82 11.06 8.66
CA GLN A 34 7.73 12.36 9.34
C GLN A 34 6.60 13.22 8.75
N GLY A 35 5.71 13.72 9.60
CA GLY A 35 4.56 14.53 9.21
C GLY A 35 3.50 14.57 10.31
N PRO A 36 2.45 15.39 10.18
CA PRO A 36 1.37 15.43 11.17
C PRO A 36 0.71 14.05 11.29
N ILE A 37 0.80 13.46 12.48
CA ILE A 37 0.19 12.19 12.82
C ILE A 37 -1.20 12.48 13.36
N LEU A 38 -2.22 12.14 12.57
CA LEU A 38 -3.61 12.23 13.01
C LEU A 38 -4.09 10.93 13.65
N THR A 39 -3.66 9.77 13.13
CA THR A 39 -3.88 8.46 13.74
C THR A 39 -2.72 7.51 13.41
N THR A 40 -2.44 6.55 14.29
CA THR A 40 -1.53 5.42 14.04
C THR A 40 -2.25 4.10 13.84
N ASP A 41 -3.58 4.12 13.76
CA ASP A 41 -4.43 2.93 13.63
C ASP A 41 -5.25 2.98 12.33
N CYS A 42 -4.71 3.58 11.27
CA CYS A 42 -5.36 3.56 9.96
C CYS A 42 -4.78 2.42 9.14
N VAL A 43 -5.55 1.35 8.97
CA VAL A 43 -5.26 0.24 8.07
C VAL A 43 -6.49 0.01 7.23
N LEU A 44 -6.32 0.03 5.91
CA LEU A 44 -7.37 -0.40 5.01
C LEU A 44 -7.43 -1.93 4.97
N ASP A 45 -8.53 -2.50 5.47
CA ASP A 45 -8.74 -3.96 5.44
C ASP A 45 -8.70 -4.53 4.01
N SER A 46 -9.12 -3.74 3.03
CA SER A 46 -9.09 -4.07 1.59
C SER A 46 -7.70 -3.99 0.96
N SER A 47 -6.67 -3.57 1.70
CA SER A 47 -5.31 -3.41 1.16
C SER A 47 -4.77 -4.71 0.58
N LEU A 48 -4.94 -5.82 1.32
CA LEU A 48 -4.43 -7.13 0.91
C LEU A 48 -5.13 -7.63 -0.35
N SER A 49 -6.46 -7.61 -0.38
CA SER A 49 -7.23 -8.08 -1.52
C SER A 49 -7.00 -7.22 -2.77
N THR A 50 -6.79 -5.91 -2.61
CA THR A 50 -6.46 -5.01 -3.72
C THR A 50 -5.10 -5.35 -4.33
N VAL A 51 -4.06 -5.52 -3.51
CA VAL A 51 -2.71 -5.85 -4.02
C VAL A 51 -2.66 -7.28 -4.56
N GLN A 52 -3.35 -8.23 -3.94
CA GLN A 52 -3.50 -9.59 -4.47
C GLN A 52 -4.17 -9.57 -5.84
N ALA A 53 -5.29 -8.87 -6.00
CA ALA A 53 -5.97 -8.74 -7.29
C ALA A 53 -5.09 -8.11 -8.37
N ALA A 54 -4.21 -7.16 -7.98
CA ALA A 54 -3.32 -6.50 -8.92
C ALA A 54 -2.09 -7.35 -9.29
N CYS A 55 -1.50 -8.07 -8.34
CA CYS A 55 -0.13 -8.59 -8.44
C CYS A 55 0.03 -10.10 -8.23
N GLN A 56 -0.93 -10.78 -7.62
CA GLN A 56 -0.80 -12.21 -7.31
C GLN A 56 -0.56 -13.02 -8.59
N GLY A 57 0.44 -13.90 -8.57
CA GLY A 57 0.76 -14.80 -9.69
C GLY A 57 1.49 -14.12 -10.87
N LYS A 58 1.74 -12.80 -10.81
CA LYS A 58 2.51 -12.09 -11.84
C LYS A 58 4.01 -12.16 -11.53
N ASN A 59 4.85 -12.13 -12.55
CA ASN A 59 6.30 -11.99 -12.36
C ASN A 59 6.71 -10.56 -11.98
N SER A 60 5.96 -9.56 -12.46
CA SER A 60 6.15 -8.15 -12.15
C SER A 60 4.81 -7.44 -12.01
N CYS A 61 4.72 -6.48 -11.10
CA CYS A 61 3.52 -5.69 -10.83
C CYS A 61 3.90 -4.28 -10.37
N VAL A 62 3.17 -3.29 -10.87
CA VAL A 62 3.31 -1.90 -10.44
C VAL A 62 2.19 -1.59 -9.45
N ILE A 63 2.56 -1.10 -8.27
CA ILE A 63 1.63 -0.69 -7.22
C ILE A 63 1.81 0.81 -7.02
N THR A 64 0.70 1.55 -7.02
CA THR A 64 0.73 2.96 -6.66
C THR A 64 -0.02 3.16 -5.34
N SER A 65 0.63 3.76 -4.35
CA SER A 65 0.04 4.10 -3.05
C SER A 65 -0.84 5.36 -3.13
N ASN A 66 -1.77 5.38 -4.08
CA ASN A 66 -2.73 6.48 -4.26
C ASN A 66 -4.17 6.04 -3.95
N VAL A 67 -5.02 7.04 -3.68
CA VAL A 67 -6.44 6.88 -3.35
C VAL A 67 -7.26 6.25 -4.49
N LYS A 68 -6.76 6.26 -5.73
CA LYS A 68 -7.41 5.62 -6.88
C LYS A 68 -7.18 4.11 -6.88
N PHE A 69 -6.00 3.66 -6.48
CA PHE A 69 -5.62 2.25 -6.46
C PHE A 69 -6.31 1.50 -5.32
N PHE A 70 -6.29 2.03 -4.10
CA PHE A 70 -6.90 1.40 -2.93
C PHE A 70 -8.40 1.64 -2.77
N ARG A 71 -9.01 2.38 -3.72
CA ARG A 71 -10.35 2.97 -3.63
C ARG A 71 -10.51 3.85 -2.38
N LYS A 72 -11.48 4.75 -2.43
CA LYS A 72 -11.69 5.80 -1.44
C LYS A 72 -12.30 5.19 -0.16
N ASP A 73 -11.49 4.62 0.72
CA ASP A 73 -11.96 4.11 2.00
C ASP A 73 -11.23 4.68 3.24
N SER A 74 -12.07 5.03 4.20
CA SER A 74 -11.91 5.20 5.66
C SER A 74 -10.80 6.04 6.32
N CYS A 75 -9.70 6.42 5.69
CA CYS A 75 -8.73 7.35 6.31
C CYS A 75 -9.10 8.84 6.13
N PHE A 76 -10.38 9.21 6.32
CA PHE A 76 -10.84 10.61 6.18
C PHE A 76 -10.08 11.52 7.14
N GLY A 77 -9.38 12.52 6.59
CA GLY A 77 -8.58 13.48 7.35
C GLY A 77 -7.12 13.06 7.54
N THR A 78 -6.73 11.81 7.30
CA THR A 78 -5.32 11.44 7.35
C THR A 78 -4.65 11.95 6.08
N TYR A 79 -3.78 12.96 6.20
CA TYR A 79 -2.80 13.24 5.15
C TYR A 79 -1.97 11.96 4.96
N THR A 80 -2.28 11.19 3.91
CA THR A 80 -1.29 10.32 3.30
C THR A 80 -0.17 11.27 2.87
N SER A 81 0.97 11.19 3.57
CA SER A 81 1.99 12.24 3.64
C SER A 81 2.23 12.93 2.29
N LYS A 82 2.17 14.26 2.32
CA LYS A 82 2.47 15.12 1.19
C LYS A 82 3.84 14.84 0.60
#